data_AF-A0A1H2K9V2-F1
#
_entry.id   AF-A0A1H2K9V2-F1
#
_cell.length_a   1.000
_cell.length_b   1.000
_cell.length_c   1.000
_cell.angle_alpha   90.00
_cell.angle_beta   90.00
_cell.angle_gamma   90.00
#
_symmetry.space_group_name_H-M   'P 1'
#
loop_
_entity.id
_entity.type
_entity.pdbx_description
1 polymer ?
#
loop_
_entity_poly.entity_id
_entity_poly.type
_entity_poly.pdbx_seq_one_letter_code
_entity_poly.pdbx_strand_id
1 'polypeptide(L)'
;MSSTEIATKQGAIATQPTSDLAIAPGQSEFSEAQVAALAQLGVQDASPGDLQVFFHQAKSTGLDPFKKQIYMIGRKTKTGGYRGEPERWETKWTIQVGIDGYRLGGRRVVNALGIKLDQDGPYWHNGTDWVDVWLDTKNPPQAAKFVIIRDGERHVGIANYSEYVQTNSNGQPNSMWKKMPANQLAKCAEAAAWRHAFPDTFSGVVFEDAAHHTVIDSEVVDEAPKKEGGRGAAGLAAALGVTDEQPSESSPEPEPSQVVDAEVETADEPTKEQFKRLNDLFVAAGLTKDDKNGRRIVAAQLVPDRDPDAPLTAANVDHIADMLQQLRDQGDQVLIDTVESLITEHDTEGPAK
;
A
#
# COMPACT_ATOMS: atom_id res chain seq x y z
N MET A 1 -13.47 1.35 27.45
CA MET A 1 -14.49 2.17 26.75
C MET A 1 -14.13 3.64 26.87
N SER A 2 -13.78 4.31 25.78
CA SER A 2 -14.38 5.62 25.49
C SER A 2 -14.09 5.98 24.04
N SER A 3 -15.19 6.19 23.33
CA SER A 3 -15.37 6.45 21.91
C SER A 3 -14.82 7.82 21.51
N THR A 4 -14.28 7.96 20.29
CA THR A 4 -14.13 9.26 19.65
C THR A 4 -15.50 9.66 19.11
N GLU A 5 -16.21 10.51 19.85
CA GLU A 5 -17.55 10.95 19.47
C GLU A 5 -17.49 12.00 18.36
N ILE A 6 -18.10 11.71 17.22
CA ILE A 6 -18.40 12.71 16.18
C ILE A 6 -19.91 12.97 16.26
N ALA A 7 -20.29 14.16 16.72
CA ALA A 7 -21.70 14.56 16.81
C ALA A 7 -22.29 14.70 15.40
N THR A 8 -23.27 13.86 15.06
CA THR A 8 -24.10 14.04 13.87
C THR A 8 -25.34 14.87 14.23
N LYS A 9 -25.86 15.66 13.26
CA LYS A 9 -27.03 16.55 13.43
C LYS A 9 -28.33 15.86 13.87
N GLN A 10 -28.34 14.54 14.07
CA GLN A 10 -29.52 13.73 14.40
C GLN A 10 -29.37 12.87 15.66
N GLY A 11 -28.34 13.11 16.50
CA GLY A 11 -28.24 12.47 17.82
C GLY A 11 -27.89 10.98 17.80
N ALA A 12 -27.58 10.40 16.64
CA ALA A 12 -26.99 9.08 16.54
C ALA A 12 -25.47 9.19 16.66
N ILE A 13 -24.92 8.70 17.78
CA ILE A 13 -23.48 8.48 17.92
C ILE A 13 -23.13 7.31 17.02
N ALA A 14 -22.49 7.58 15.88
CA ALA A 14 -21.94 6.53 15.05
C ALA A 14 -20.69 5.97 15.74
N THR A 15 -20.83 4.91 16.53
CA THR A 15 -19.70 4.13 17.04
C THR A 15 -19.06 3.40 15.88
N GLN A 16 -17.88 3.88 15.45
CA GLN A 16 -17.05 3.16 14.50
C GLN A 16 -16.41 1.95 15.21
N PRO A 17 -16.35 0.77 14.58
CA PRO A 17 -15.59 -0.35 15.13
C PRO A 17 -14.12 0.06 15.26
N THR A 18 -13.57 -0.06 16.46
CA THR A 18 -12.16 0.25 16.74
C THR A 18 -11.35 -1.04 16.70
N SER A 19 -10.38 -1.11 15.79
CA SER A 19 -9.35 -2.16 15.76
C SER A 19 -8.33 -1.96 16.88
N ASP A 20 -7.68 -3.04 17.32
CA ASP A 20 -6.57 -3.01 18.29
C ASP A 20 -5.37 -2.17 17.82
N LEU A 21 -5.29 -1.84 16.53
CA LEU A 21 -4.27 -0.94 15.99
C LEU A 21 -4.60 0.54 16.20
N ALA A 22 -5.84 0.91 16.56
CA ALA A 22 -6.21 2.31 16.76
C ALA A 22 -5.51 2.91 18.00
N ILE A 23 -4.94 4.12 17.87
CA ILE A 23 -4.31 4.82 18.98
C ILE A 23 -5.38 5.34 19.95
N ALA A 24 -5.36 4.87 21.20
CA ALA A 24 -6.33 5.28 22.21
C ALA A 24 -5.98 6.65 22.83
N PRO A 25 -6.96 7.47 23.29
CA PRO A 25 -6.69 8.79 23.85
C PRO A 25 -5.70 8.81 25.03
N GLY A 26 -5.78 7.81 25.91
CA GLY A 26 -4.93 7.67 27.09
C GLY A 26 -3.57 7.01 26.83
N GLN A 27 -3.31 6.56 25.60
CA GLN A 27 -2.11 5.80 25.26
C GLN A 27 -0.86 6.71 25.25
N SER A 28 0.25 6.25 25.82
CA SER A 28 1.51 7.02 25.93
C SER A 28 2.60 6.58 24.95
N GLU A 29 2.48 5.40 24.38
CA GLU A 29 3.42 4.79 23.43
C GLU A 29 2.70 3.75 22.56
N PHE A 30 3.30 3.35 21.44
CA PHE A 30 2.73 2.26 20.63
C PHE A 30 2.69 0.95 21.42
N SER A 31 1.58 0.22 21.30
CA SER A 31 1.47 -1.13 21.86
C SER A 31 2.33 -2.13 21.08
N GLU A 32 2.60 -3.30 21.65
CA GLU A 32 3.37 -4.37 20.96
C GLU A 32 2.74 -4.73 19.60
N ALA A 33 1.41 -4.84 19.53
CA ALA A 33 0.70 -5.08 18.29
C ALA A 33 0.88 -3.95 17.27
N GLN A 34 0.86 -2.69 17.72
CA GLN A 34 1.10 -1.54 16.85
C GLN A 34 2.56 -1.48 16.37
N VAL A 35 3.54 -1.79 17.23
CA VAL A 35 4.96 -1.86 16.83
C VAL A 35 5.17 -2.99 15.81
N ALA A 36 4.55 -4.16 16.02
CA ALA A 36 4.60 -5.26 15.06
C ALA A 36 3.95 -4.90 13.71
N ALA A 37 2.84 -4.15 13.73
CA ALA A 37 2.22 -3.65 12.51
C ALA A 37 3.09 -2.59 11.81
N LEU A 38 3.72 -1.67 12.56
CA LEU A 38 4.66 -0.69 12.02
C LEU A 38 5.90 -1.37 11.41
N ALA A 39 6.36 -2.48 11.98
CA ALA A 39 7.44 -3.27 11.41
C ALA A 39 7.08 -3.80 10.01
N GLN A 40 5.82 -4.22 9.78
CA GLN A 40 5.37 -4.60 8.43
C GLN A 40 5.33 -3.42 7.44
N LEU A 41 5.23 -2.20 7.95
CA LEU A 41 5.24 -0.96 7.17
C LEU A 41 6.66 -0.43 6.93
N GLY A 42 7.70 -1.18 7.29
CA GLY A 42 9.09 -0.80 7.04
C GLY A 42 9.75 -0.01 8.18
N VAL A 43 9.18 -0.05 9.38
CA VAL A 43 9.67 0.67 10.57
C VAL A 43 10.33 -0.28 11.58
N GLN A 44 10.74 -1.49 11.16
CA GLN A 44 11.25 -2.54 12.04
C GLN A 44 12.59 -2.19 12.73
N ASP A 45 13.39 -1.32 12.11
CA ASP A 45 14.73 -0.94 12.60
C ASP A 45 14.72 0.38 13.40
N ALA A 46 13.54 0.94 13.68
CA ALA A 46 13.42 2.18 14.45
C ALA A 46 13.72 1.94 15.92
N SER A 47 14.51 2.82 16.54
CA SER A 47 14.77 2.72 17.97
C SER A 47 13.50 3.04 18.78
N PRO A 48 13.39 2.59 20.04
CA PRO A 48 12.27 2.98 20.90
C PRO A 48 12.10 4.50 21.02
N GLY A 49 13.21 5.26 21.02
CA GLY A 49 13.18 6.72 21.02
C GLY A 49 12.58 7.30 19.74
N ASP A 50 12.95 6.77 18.57
CA ASP A 50 12.39 7.21 17.29
C ASP A 50 10.89 6.87 17.20
N LEU A 51 10.49 5.68 17.65
CA LEU A 51 9.09 5.27 17.73
C LEU A 51 8.29 6.18 18.67
N GLN A 52 8.87 6.64 19.78
CA GLN A 52 8.22 7.57 20.69
C GLN A 52 8.02 8.96 20.07
N VAL A 53 8.99 9.45 19.29
CA VAL A 53 8.84 10.69 18.51
C VAL A 53 7.73 10.53 17.47
N PHE A 54 7.70 9.40 16.77
CA PHE A 54 6.64 9.12 15.80
C PHE A 54 5.26 9.00 16.44
N PHE A 55 5.16 8.33 17.59
CA PHE A 55 3.94 8.25 18.38
C PHE A 55 3.45 9.64 18.80
N HIS A 56 4.35 10.48 19.32
CA HIS A 56 4.03 11.85 19.70
C HIS A 56 3.44 12.63 18.52
N GLN A 57 4.06 12.52 17.33
CA GLN A 57 3.57 13.21 16.13
C GLN A 57 2.20 12.68 15.66
N ALA A 58 2.00 11.36 15.64
CA ALA A 58 0.71 10.76 15.29
C ALA A 58 -0.39 11.21 16.27
N LYS A 59 -0.09 11.23 17.57
CA LYS A 59 -1.02 11.65 18.62
C LYS A 59 -1.32 13.16 18.59
N SER A 60 -0.30 14.01 18.45
CA SER A 60 -0.47 15.48 18.47
C SER A 60 -1.26 15.99 17.26
N THR A 61 -1.08 15.35 16.09
CA THR A 61 -1.82 15.67 14.87
C THR A 61 -3.15 14.91 14.76
N GLY A 62 -3.33 13.85 15.56
CA GLY A 62 -4.45 12.92 15.45
C GLY A 62 -4.50 12.20 14.09
N LEU A 63 -3.34 11.99 13.46
CA LEU A 63 -3.19 11.22 12.23
C LEU A 63 -2.88 9.77 12.53
N ASP A 64 -3.40 8.88 11.69
CA ASP A 64 -3.34 7.44 11.89
C ASP A 64 -2.31 6.80 10.93
N PRO A 65 -1.22 6.18 11.46
CA PRO A 65 -0.19 5.56 10.63
C PRO A 65 -0.71 4.32 9.87
N PHE A 66 -1.73 3.65 10.39
CA PHE A 66 -2.30 2.45 9.77
C PHE A 66 -3.33 2.77 8.68
N LYS A 67 -3.79 4.03 8.63
CA LYS A 67 -4.65 4.56 7.56
C LYS A 67 -3.87 5.37 6.52
N LYS A 68 -2.54 5.23 6.47
CA LYS A 68 -1.71 5.89 5.44
C LYS A 68 -1.76 7.43 5.51
N GLN A 69 -2.10 7.98 6.68
CA GLN A 69 -2.21 9.42 6.88
C GLN A 69 -0.87 10.04 7.31
N ILE A 70 -0.03 9.27 7.98
CA ILE A 70 1.31 9.65 8.42
C ILE A 70 2.24 8.45 8.34
N TYR A 71 3.48 8.68 7.96
CA TYR A 71 4.50 7.66 7.72
C TYR A 71 5.78 8.00 8.46
N MET A 72 6.53 6.98 8.82
CA MET A 72 7.89 7.08 9.30
C MET A 72 8.78 6.33 8.31
N ILE A 73 9.67 7.07 7.64
CA ILE A 73 10.46 6.55 6.53
C ILE A 73 11.93 6.57 6.91
N GLY A 74 12.54 5.39 6.95
CA GLY A 74 13.96 5.22 7.16
C GLY A 74 14.71 5.36 5.85
N ARG A 75 15.76 6.20 5.82
CA ARG A 75 16.67 6.33 4.69
C ARG A 75 18.10 6.13 5.18
N LYS A 76 18.88 5.31 4.46
CA LYS A 76 20.31 5.17 4.73
C LYS A 76 21.01 6.49 4.39
N THR A 77 21.63 7.07 5.38
CA THR A 77 22.40 8.31 5.26
C THR A 77 23.84 8.01 5.62
N LYS A 78 24.75 8.61 4.86
CA LYS A 78 26.17 8.56 5.17
C LYS A 78 26.44 9.58 6.27
N THR A 79 26.81 9.10 7.45
CA THR A 79 27.21 9.92 8.59
C THR A 79 28.72 9.75 8.83
N GLY A 80 29.37 10.71 9.48
CA GLY A 80 30.82 10.70 9.69
C GLY A 80 31.58 11.31 8.50
N GLY A 81 32.90 11.09 8.42
CA GLY A 81 33.75 11.69 7.37
C GLY A 81 34.10 13.16 7.60
N TYR A 82 33.44 13.85 8.54
CA TYR A 82 33.82 15.17 9.02
C TYR A 82 34.79 15.04 10.21
N ARG A 83 35.84 15.88 10.25
CA ARG A 83 36.88 15.89 11.31
C ARG A 83 37.66 14.58 11.50
N GLY A 84 37.71 13.72 10.48
CA GLY A 84 38.52 12.49 10.51
C GLY A 84 37.83 11.29 11.19
N GLU A 85 36.53 11.38 11.48
CA GLU A 85 35.75 10.22 11.88
C GLU A 85 35.50 9.29 10.68
N PRO A 86 35.51 7.95 10.86
CA PRO A 86 35.21 7.02 9.80
C PRO A 86 33.77 7.21 9.29
N GLU A 87 33.60 7.02 7.99
CA GLU A 87 32.27 7.05 7.37
C GLU A 87 31.46 5.84 7.83
N ARG A 88 30.21 6.08 8.21
CA ARG A 88 29.26 5.07 8.66
C ARG A 88 27.90 5.27 7.99
N TRP A 89 27.24 4.17 7.70
CA TRP A 89 25.88 4.19 7.18
C TRP A 89 24.90 4.06 8.34
N GLU A 90 24.07 5.06 8.53
CA GLU A 90 23.05 5.07 9.57
C GLU A 90 21.67 5.30 8.95
N THR A 91 20.65 4.65 9.47
CA THR A 91 19.27 4.90 9.05
C THR A 91 18.76 6.15 9.75
N LYS A 92 18.50 7.21 8.99
CA LYS A 92 17.83 8.41 9.49
C LYS A 92 16.34 8.27 9.23
N TRP A 93 15.55 8.42 10.29
CA TRP A 93 14.09 8.37 10.23
C TRP A 93 13.52 9.76 10.00
N THR A 94 12.62 9.88 9.03
CA THR A 94 11.88 11.10 8.76
C THR A 94 10.39 10.81 8.83
N ILE A 95 9.64 11.67 9.53
CA ILE A 95 8.18 11.57 9.59
C ILE A 95 7.59 12.42 8.47
N GLN A 96 6.67 11.83 7.71
CA GLN A 96 6.06 12.46 6.54
C GLN A 96 4.55 12.26 6.60
N VAL A 97 3.78 13.29 6.29
CA VAL A 97 2.32 13.20 6.22
C VAL A 97 1.93 12.81 4.81
N GLY A 98 1.04 11.82 4.70
CA GLY A 98 0.45 11.40 3.44
C GLY A 98 -0.64 12.37 2.98
N ILE A 99 -1.07 12.25 1.72
CA ILE A 99 -2.06 13.18 1.16
C ILE A 99 -3.40 13.10 1.92
N ASP A 100 -3.75 11.91 2.39
CA ASP A 100 -4.96 11.70 3.20
C ASP A 100 -4.87 12.39 4.58
N GLY A 101 -3.67 12.55 5.13
CA GLY A 101 -3.45 13.34 6.33
C GLY A 101 -3.71 14.84 6.10
N TYR A 102 -3.31 15.38 4.95
CA TYR A 102 -3.65 16.75 4.55
C TYR A 102 -5.17 16.92 4.37
N ARG A 103 -5.81 16.01 3.63
CA ARG A 103 -7.27 16.03 3.43
C ARG A 103 -8.04 15.98 4.75
N LEU A 104 -7.62 15.11 5.67
CA LEU A 104 -8.24 14.97 6.98
C LEU A 104 -8.03 16.23 7.84
N GLY A 105 -6.80 16.73 7.93
CA GLY A 105 -6.47 17.93 8.69
C GLY A 105 -7.31 19.14 8.24
N GLY A 106 -7.36 19.37 6.92
CA GLY A 106 -8.13 20.46 6.35
C GLY A 106 -9.64 20.28 6.59
N ARG A 107 -10.18 19.07 6.40
CA ARG A 107 -11.59 18.78 6.68
C ARG A 107 -11.94 18.99 8.15
N ARG A 108 -11.05 18.65 9.09
CA ARG A 108 -11.25 18.90 10.53
C ARG A 108 -11.38 20.39 10.82
N VAL A 109 -10.49 21.23 10.29
CA VAL A 109 -10.54 22.68 10.46
C VAL A 109 -11.83 23.26 9.88
N VAL A 110 -12.18 22.84 8.66
CA VAL A 110 -13.41 23.28 7.98
C VAL A 110 -14.65 22.94 8.80
N ASN A 111 -14.74 21.71 9.31
CA ASN A 111 -15.86 21.27 10.14
C ASN A 111 -15.92 22.01 11.47
N ALA A 112 -14.77 22.27 12.11
CA ALA A 112 -14.69 22.99 13.38
C ALA A 112 -15.09 24.46 13.25
N LEU A 113 -14.73 25.11 12.15
CA LEU A 113 -15.06 26.52 11.87
C LEU A 113 -16.42 26.70 11.20
N GLY A 114 -17.04 25.63 10.68
CA GLY A 114 -18.31 25.71 9.96
C GLY A 114 -18.23 26.44 8.62
N ILE A 115 -17.06 26.47 7.98
CA ILE A 115 -16.81 27.16 6.71
C ILE A 115 -17.04 26.24 5.51
N LYS A 116 -17.16 26.81 4.31
CA LYS A 116 -17.28 26.04 3.07
C LYS A 116 -15.91 25.61 2.57
N LEU A 117 -15.87 24.39 2.03
CA LEU A 117 -14.70 23.83 1.36
C LEU A 117 -15.13 23.20 0.05
N ASP A 118 -14.47 23.59 -1.03
CA ASP A 118 -14.58 23.00 -2.35
C ASP A 118 -13.18 22.74 -2.93
N GLN A 119 -13.08 21.90 -3.95
CA GLN A 119 -11.83 21.45 -4.55
C GLN A 119 -11.96 21.45 -6.07
N ASP A 120 -10.87 21.80 -6.75
CA ASP A 120 -10.85 21.98 -8.20
C ASP A 120 -9.50 21.49 -8.76
N GLY A 121 -9.55 20.52 -9.68
CA GLY A 121 -8.41 19.73 -10.16
C GLY A 121 -8.35 18.30 -9.60
N PRO A 122 -7.24 17.56 -9.80
CA PRO A 122 -5.98 18.02 -10.38
C PRO A 122 -6.06 18.34 -11.88
N TYR A 123 -5.14 19.20 -12.34
CA TYR A 123 -4.84 19.49 -13.74
C TYR A 123 -3.36 19.26 -14.01
N TRP A 124 -3.01 18.93 -15.25
CA TRP A 124 -1.62 18.72 -15.66
C TRP A 124 -1.23 19.62 -16.81
N HIS A 125 0.06 19.96 -16.92
CA HIS A 125 0.58 20.78 -18.00
C HIS A 125 1.37 19.92 -19.00
N ASN A 126 0.98 19.97 -20.27
CA ASN A 126 1.62 19.17 -21.33
C ASN A 126 2.84 19.85 -21.99
N GLY A 127 3.18 21.05 -21.52
CA GLY A 127 4.23 21.90 -22.10
C GLY A 127 3.68 23.06 -22.92
N THR A 128 2.39 23.04 -23.27
CA THR A 128 1.71 24.13 -23.97
C THR A 128 0.44 24.56 -23.23
N ASP A 129 -0.38 23.60 -22.81
CA ASP A 129 -1.69 23.83 -22.21
C ASP A 129 -1.86 23.06 -20.91
N TRP A 130 -2.80 23.54 -20.09
CA TRP A 130 -3.36 22.78 -18.98
C TRP A 130 -4.42 21.80 -19.50
N VAL A 131 -4.35 20.55 -19.06
CA VAL A 131 -5.28 19.48 -19.41
C VAL A 131 -5.86 18.84 -18.16
N ASP A 132 -7.12 18.41 -18.27
CA ASP A 132 -7.89 17.83 -17.16
C ASP A 132 -7.53 16.35 -16.92
N VAL A 133 -6.97 15.68 -17.93
CA VAL A 133 -6.59 14.26 -17.87
C VAL A 133 -5.22 14.07 -18.50
N TRP A 134 -4.34 13.33 -17.82
CA TRP A 134 -3.04 12.96 -18.34
C TRP A 134 -3.05 11.54 -18.91
N LEU A 135 -2.91 11.42 -20.23
CA LEU A 135 -2.94 10.12 -20.94
C LEU A 135 -1.58 9.70 -21.53
N ASP A 136 -0.56 10.56 -21.44
CA ASP A 136 0.78 10.22 -21.92
C ASP A 136 1.49 9.31 -20.90
N THR A 137 1.67 8.05 -21.28
CA THR A 137 2.34 7.03 -20.46
C THR A 137 3.86 7.05 -20.58
N LYS A 138 4.40 7.75 -21.59
CA LYS A 138 5.84 7.79 -21.87
C LYS A 138 6.50 9.02 -21.28
N ASN A 139 5.81 10.16 -21.30
CA ASN A 139 6.34 11.42 -20.80
C ASN A 139 5.58 11.87 -19.54
N PRO A 140 6.31 12.26 -18.48
CA PRO A 140 5.67 12.85 -17.32
C PRO A 140 5.10 14.24 -17.66
N PRO A 141 4.03 14.68 -16.97
CA PRO A 141 3.56 16.05 -17.08
C PRO A 141 4.62 17.03 -16.59
N GLN A 142 4.71 18.22 -17.21
CA GLN A 142 5.72 19.22 -16.83
C GLN A 142 5.36 19.92 -15.52
N ALA A 143 4.07 20.05 -15.23
CA ALA A 143 3.56 20.57 -13.98
C ALA A 143 2.20 19.95 -13.65
N ALA A 144 1.82 19.98 -12.38
CA ALA A 144 0.45 19.73 -11.94
C ALA A 144 -0.07 20.91 -11.12
N LYS A 145 -1.39 21.09 -11.11
CA LYS A 145 -2.09 22.15 -10.39
C LYS A 145 -3.29 21.57 -9.66
N PHE A 146 -3.49 22.01 -8.43
CA PHE A 146 -4.67 21.69 -7.64
C PHE A 146 -5.13 22.95 -6.91
N VAL A 147 -6.44 23.11 -6.73
CA VAL A 147 -7.02 24.29 -6.09
C VAL A 147 -7.92 23.87 -4.95
N ILE A 148 -7.72 24.50 -3.81
CA ILE A 148 -8.62 24.42 -2.67
C ILE A 148 -9.36 25.74 -2.56
N ILE A 149 -10.68 25.65 -2.47
CA ILE A 149 -11.55 26.81 -2.36
C ILE A 149 -12.09 26.82 -0.94
N ARG A 150 -11.59 27.76 -0.13
CA ARG A 150 -11.95 27.91 1.28
C ARG A 150 -12.77 29.19 1.43
N ASP A 151 -14.04 29.04 1.77
CA ASP A 151 -15.00 30.16 1.87
C ASP A 151 -15.03 31.09 0.64
N GLY A 152 -14.89 30.50 -0.56
CA GLY A 152 -14.84 31.23 -1.84
C GLY A 152 -13.45 31.74 -2.24
N GLU A 153 -12.47 31.72 -1.34
CA GLU A 153 -11.08 32.07 -1.64
C GLU A 153 -10.34 30.89 -2.29
N ARG A 154 -9.67 31.14 -3.42
CA ARG A 154 -8.91 30.11 -4.17
C ARG A 154 -7.46 30.06 -3.71
N HIS A 155 -7.05 28.90 -3.18
CA HIS A 155 -5.67 28.59 -2.83
C HIS A 155 -5.10 27.59 -3.82
N VAL A 156 -4.19 28.06 -4.68
CA VAL A 156 -3.65 27.29 -5.80
C VAL A 156 -2.31 26.68 -5.39
N GLY A 157 -2.16 25.36 -5.55
CA GLY A 157 -0.88 24.67 -5.48
C GLY A 157 -0.42 24.27 -6.87
N ILE A 158 0.82 24.57 -7.22
CA ILE A 158 1.47 24.16 -8.47
C ILE A 158 2.75 23.42 -8.12
N ALA A 159 2.96 22.27 -8.76
CA ALA A 159 4.19 21.48 -8.63
C ALA A 159 4.82 21.28 -10.01
N ASN A 160 6.06 21.74 -10.18
CA ASN A 160 6.84 21.54 -11.40
C ASN A 160 7.58 20.20 -11.33
N TYR A 161 7.47 19.37 -12.35
CA TYR A 161 8.07 18.03 -12.34
C TYR A 161 9.58 18.08 -12.14
N SER A 162 10.27 19.02 -12.78
CA SER A 162 11.73 19.20 -12.67
C SER A 162 12.21 19.52 -11.24
N GLU A 163 11.34 20.12 -10.43
CA GLU A 163 11.65 20.47 -9.03
C GLU A 163 11.24 19.34 -8.08
N TYR A 164 10.09 18.69 -8.32
CA TYR A 164 9.50 17.76 -7.36
C TYR A 164 9.90 16.30 -7.56
N VAL A 165 10.38 15.92 -8.75
CA VAL A 165 10.72 14.53 -9.04
C VAL A 165 11.79 14.01 -8.08
N GLN A 166 11.51 12.89 -7.42
CA GLN A 166 12.49 12.24 -6.57
C GLN A 166 13.34 11.30 -7.41
N THR A 167 14.65 11.52 -7.38
CA THR A 167 15.63 10.71 -8.11
C THR A 167 16.28 9.68 -7.21
N ASN A 168 16.77 8.60 -7.82
CA ASN A 168 17.67 7.66 -7.19
C ASN A 168 19.14 8.15 -7.23
N SER A 169 20.06 7.37 -6.67
CA SER A 169 21.51 7.63 -6.69
C SER A 169 22.12 7.81 -8.09
N ASN A 170 21.46 7.31 -9.14
CA ASN A 170 21.89 7.46 -10.53
C ASN A 170 21.29 8.71 -11.20
N GLY A 171 20.60 9.58 -10.45
CA GLY A 171 19.94 10.78 -10.96
C GLY A 171 18.67 10.49 -11.79
N GLN A 172 18.19 9.25 -11.81
CA GLN A 172 16.95 8.88 -12.52
C GLN A 172 15.76 8.91 -11.57
N PRO A 173 14.52 9.14 -12.05
CA PRO A 173 13.35 9.04 -11.19
C PRO A 173 13.28 7.69 -10.47
N ASN A 174 12.88 7.70 -9.20
CA ASN A 174 12.76 6.48 -8.41
C ASN A 174 11.59 5.59 -8.91
N SER A 175 11.40 4.41 -8.32
CA SER A 175 10.37 3.44 -8.75
C SER A 175 8.96 4.05 -8.78
N MET A 176 8.59 4.83 -7.77
CA MET A 176 7.28 5.47 -7.69
C MET A 176 7.07 6.51 -8.78
N TRP A 177 8.08 7.36 -9.02
CA TRP A 177 8.02 8.38 -10.06
C TRP A 177 8.12 7.82 -11.47
N LYS A 178 8.77 6.67 -11.67
CA LYS A 178 8.75 5.92 -12.94
C LYS A 178 7.38 5.30 -13.21
N LYS A 179 6.73 4.74 -12.19
CA LYS A 179 5.46 4.04 -12.33
C LYS A 179 4.27 4.99 -12.48
N MET A 180 4.22 6.09 -11.71
CA MET A 180 3.02 6.94 -11.62
C MET A 180 3.35 8.45 -11.58
N PRO A 181 4.12 9.01 -12.52
CA PRO A 181 4.62 10.38 -12.44
C PRO A 181 3.51 11.44 -12.33
N ALA A 182 2.42 11.28 -13.09
CA ALA A 182 1.30 12.22 -13.08
C ALA A 182 0.58 12.25 -11.73
N ASN A 183 0.35 11.09 -11.11
CA ASN A 183 -0.28 10.98 -9.80
C ASN A 183 0.60 11.58 -8.70
N GLN A 184 1.91 11.30 -8.73
CA GLN A 184 2.86 11.83 -7.75
C GLN A 184 2.90 13.36 -7.83
N LEU A 185 2.96 13.93 -9.03
CA LEU A 185 2.96 15.37 -9.21
C LEU A 185 1.64 16.03 -8.78
N ALA A 186 0.51 15.38 -9.07
CA ALA A 186 -0.81 15.86 -8.63
C ALA A 186 -0.91 15.93 -7.10
N LYS A 187 -0.42 14.90 -6.39
CA LYS A 187 -0.38 14.91 -4.92
C LYS A 187 0.51 16.04 -4.37
N CYS A 188 1.65 16.30 -5.01
CA CYS A 188 2.52 17.42 -4.63
C CYS A 188 1.78 18.76 -4.77
N ALA A 189 1.07 18.97 -5.88
CA ALA A 189 0.26 20.16 -6.11
C ALA A 189 -0.89 20.28 -5.09
N GLU A 190 -1.58 19.18 -4.79
CA GLU A 190 -2.66 19.15 -3.79
C GLU A 190 -2.11 19.48 -2.38
N ALA A 191 -0.99 18.88 -1.97
CA ALA A 191 -0.36 19.19 -0.68
C ALA A 191 0.06 20.67 -0.58
N ALA A 192 0.57 21.26 -1.67
CA ALA A 192 0.86 22.69 -1.72
C ALA A 192 -0.41 23.54 -1.57
N ALA A 193 -1.50 23.17 -2.23
CA ALA A 193 -2.79 23.85 -2.10
C ALA A 193 -3.32 23.78 -0.65
N TRP A 194 -3.22 22.63 0.02
CA TRP A 194 -3.59 22.48 1.44
C TRP A 194 -2.76 23.39 2.35
N ARG A 195 -1.44 23.47 2.14
CA ARG A 195 -0.56 24.37 2.88
C ARG A 195 -0.91 25.84 2.67
N HIS A 196 -1.28 26.23 1.45
CA HIS A 196 -1.72 27.60 1.16
C HIS A 196 -3.07 27.92 1.82
N ALA A 197 -4.02 26.97 1.85
CA ALA A 197 -5.35 27.17 2.42
C ALA A 197 -5.37 27.17 3.95
N PHE A 198 -4.50 26.38 4.60
CA PHE A 198 -4.47 26.21 6.05
C PHE A 198 -3.02 26.20 6.59
N PRO A 199 -2.28 27.30 6.46
CA PRO A 199 -0.86 27.36 6.83
C PRO A 199 -0.61 27.01 8.30
N ASP A 200 -1.45 27.46 9.24
CA ASP A 200 -1.28 27.18 10.67
C ASP A 200 -1.46 25.69 11.02
N THR A 201 -2.27 24.99 10.22
CA THR A 201 -2.54 23.55 10.41
C THR A 201 -1.42 22.68 9.88
N PHE A 202 -0.77 23.12 8.80
CA PHE A 202 0.24 22.33 8.09
C PHE A 202 1.67 22.89 8.21
N SER A 203 1.87 23.92 9.03
CA SER A 203 3.19 24.43 9.36
C SER A 203 4.04 23.33 10.03
N GLY A 204 5.28 23.16 9.56
CA GLY A 204 6.19 22.13 10.08
C GLY A 204 5.90 20.69 9.60
N VAL A 205 4.91 20.49 8.72
CA VAL A 205 4.60 19.17 8.17
C VAL A 205 5.39 18.92 6.88
N VAL A 206 6.16 17.82 6.85
CA VAL A 206 6.83 17.36 5.62
C VAL A 206 5.91 16.42 4.86
N PHE A 207 5.71 16.65 3.56
CA PHE A 207 4.90 15.78 2.70
C PHE A 207 5.74 14.66 2.08
N GLU A 208 5.20 13.46 1.99
CA GLU A 208 5.91 12.26 1.52
C GLU A 208 6.55 12.43 0.13
N ASP A 209 5.79 12.96 -0.83
CA ASP A 209 6.27 13.13 -2.20
C ASP A 209 7.04 14.45 -2.44
N ALA A 210 6.98 15.42 -1.51
CA ALA A 210 7.69 16.71 -1.62
C ALA A 210 8.89 16.85 -0.67
N ALA A 211 9.27 15.77 0.04
CA ALA A 211 10.24 15.78 1.13
C ALA A 211 11.68 16.23 0.75
N HIS A 212 12.00 16.35 -0.54
CA HIS A 212 13.30 16.86 -1.00
C HIS A 212 13.39 18.39 -1.00
N HIS A 213 12.26 19.11 -0.91
CA HIS A 213 12.23 20.58 -0.92
C HIS A 213 12.29 21.23 0.47
N THR A 214 12.13 20.45 1.55
CA THR A 214 12.48 20.90 2.90
C THR A 214 13.96 20.63 3.12
N VAL A 215 14.77 21.67 3.03
CA VAL A 215 16.23 21.67 3.21
C VAL A 215 16.63 20.78 4.40
N ILE A 216 17.10 19.57 4.10
CA ILE A 216 17.88 18.72 4.98
C ILE A 216 19.12 18.36 4.17
N ASP A 217 20.21 19.09 4.38
CA ASP A 217 21.54 18.79 3.85
C ASP A 217 21.99 17.42 4.38
N SER A 218 21.79 16.38 3.59
CA SER A 218 22.36 15.05 3.79
C SER A 218 22.35 14.34 2.44
N GLU A 219 23.51 13.97 1.91
CA GLU A 219 23.59 13.10 0.73
C GLU A 219 22.84 11.79 1.03
N VAL A 220 21.73 11.59 0.31
CA VAL A 220 20.86 10.42 0.44
C VAL A 220 21.41 9.34 -0.50
N VAL A 221 21.69 8.16 0.05
CA VAL A 221 21.88 6.96 -0.78
C VAL A 221 20.59 6.18 -0.76
N ASP A 222 19.99 6.10 -1.94
CA ASP A 222 18.74 5.40 -2.17
C ASP A 222 18.93 3.88 -2.08
N GLU A 223 18.66 3.35 -0.90
CA GLU A 223 18.14 2.00 -0.79
C GLU A 223 16.81 2.08 -0.06
N ALA A 224 15.71 1.84 -0.78
CA ALA A 224 14.46 1.49 -0.13
C ALA A 224 14.74 0.28 0.77
N PRO A 225 14.20 0.22 2.00
CA PRO A 225 14.29 -1.01 2.78
C PRO A 225 13.69 -2.13 1.93
N LYS A 226 14.53 -3.09 1.51
CA LYS A 226 14.04 -4.35 0.97
C LYS A 226 13.09 -4.91 2.02
N LYS A 227 11.87 -5.23 1.62
CA LYS A 227 11.01 -6.14 2.40
C LYS A 227 11.71 -7.49 2.42
N GLU A 228 12.64 -7.69 3.36
CA GLU A 228 13.05 -9.04 3.70
C GLU A 228 11.84 -9.75 4.30
N GLY A 229 11.38 -10.77 3.58
CA GLY A 229 10.16 -11.49 3.88
C GLY A 229 10.17 -12.16 5.26
N GLY A 230 8.97 -12.29 5.83
CA GLY A 230 8.66 -13.32 6.83
C GLY A 230 8.60 -12.87 8.28
N ARG A 231 9.42 -11.91 8.75
CA ARG A 231 9.48 -11.62 10.20
C ARG A 231 8.30 -10.82 10.76
N GLY A 232 7.71 -9.94 9.96
CA GLY A 232 6.63 -9.04 10.44
C GLY A 232 5.27 -9.69 10.59
N ALA A 233 4.93 -10.68 9.74
CA ALA A 233 3.62 -11.33 9.75
C ALA A 233 3.42 -12.21 10.99
N ALA A 234 4.39 -13.07 11.30
CA ALA A 234 4.36 -13.92 12.48
C ALA A 234 4.39 -13.09 13.79
N GLY A 235 5.18 -12.01 13.84
CA GLY A 235 5.23 -11.11 14.99
C GLY A 235 3.90 -10.39 15.23
N LEU A 236 3.22 -9.94 14.17
CA LEU A 236 1.90 -9.31 14.30
C LEU A 236 0.83 -10.31 14.70
N ALA A 237 0.83 -11.52 14.12
CA ALA A 237 -0.11 -12.58 14.50
C ALA A 237 0.04 -12.94 15.99
N ALA A 238 1.28 -13.11 16.47
CA ALA A 238 1.56 -13.35 17.87
C ALA A 238 1.12 -12.17 18.77
N ALA A 239 1.39 -10.93 18.38
CA ALA A 239 1.01 -9.75 19.15
C ALA A 239 -0.50 -9.49 19.19
N LEU A 240 -1.24 -9.95 18.17
CA LEU A 240 -2.70 -9.94 18.13
C LEU A 240 -3.33 -11.19 18.77
N GLY A 241 -2.54 -12.11 19.32
CA GLY A 241 -3.03 -13.33 19.94
C GLY A 241 -3.67 -14.31 18.96
N VAL A 242 -3.33 -14.23 17.67
CA VAL A 242 -3.76 -15.18 16.64
C VAL A 242 -2.85 -16.41 16.72
N THR A 243 -3.22 -17.38 17.56
CA THR A 243 -2.61 -18.70 17.58
C THR A 243 -3.34 -19.60 16.59
N ASP A 244 -2.66 -20.06 15.54
CA ASP A 244 -3.11 -21.22 14.78
C ASP A 244 -3.09 -22.44 15.72
N GLU A 245 -4.27 -22.88 16.15
CA GLU A 245 -4.44 -24.21 16.73
C GLU A 245 -4.30 -25.24 15.60
N GLN A 246 -3.08 -25.68 15.32
CA GLN A 246 -2.86 -26.98 14.68
C GLN A 246 -2.82 -28.07 15.75
N PRO A 247 -3.65 -29.14 15.64
CA PRO A 247 -3.53 -30.29 16.52
C PRO A 247 -2.24 -31.04 16.23
N SER A 248 -1.42 -31.15 17.27
CA SER A 248 -0.32 -32.10 17.37
C SER A 248 -0.87 -33.53 17.44
N GLU A 249 -0.39 -34.41 16.56
CA GLU A 249 -0.28 -35.84 16.87
C GLU A 249 1.08 -36.39 16.41
N SER A 250 1.67 -37.17 17.30
CA SER A 250 3.04 -37.67 17.23
C SER A 250 3.11 -39.11 16.74
N SER A 251 4.25 -39.40 16.09
CA SER A 251 5.01 -40.67 16.05
C SER A 251 4.66 -41.76 15.03
N PRO A 252 5.62 -42.67 14.68
CA PRO A 252 7.09 -42.56 14.69
C PRO A 252 7.78 -43.04 13.38
N GLU A 253 9.09 -42.85 13.34
CA GLU A 253 10.08 -43.29 12.34
C GLU A 253 10.14 -44.81 12.12
N PRO A 254 10.50 -45.28 10.90
CA PRO A 254 11.71 -46.11 10.80
C PRO A 254 12.56 -45.84 9.53
N GLU A 255 13.86 -45.70 9.75
CA GLU A 255 14.97 -45.90 8.78
C GLU A 255 15.33 -47.41 8.68
N PRO A 256 16.16 -47.92 7.71
CA PRO A 256 16.89 -47.21 6.65
C PRO A 256 16.85 -47.86 5.24
N SER A 257 17.52 -47.20 4.28
CA SER A 257 18.30 -47.74 3.13
C SER A 257 17.72 -47.57 1.72
N GLN A 258 18.10 -46.51 0.99
CA GLN A 258 19.23 -46.50 0.03
C GLN A 258 19.17 -45.27 -0.91
N VAL A 259 20.32 -44.60 -0.96
CA VAL A 259 20.72 -43.45 -1.78
C VAL A 259 20.51 -43.63 -3.29
N VAL A 260 19.98 -42.60 -3.97
CA VAL A 260 20.59 -41.98 -5.18
C VAL A 260 19.97 -40.61 -5.46
N ASP A 261 20.83 -39.60 -5.40
CA ASP A 261 20.88 -38.31 -6.09
C ASP A 261 19.75 -37.26 -5.96
N ALA A 262 20.24 -36.06 -5.66
CA ALA A 262 19.55 -34.83 -5.31
C ALA A 262 18.88 -34.13 -6.49
N GLU A 263 17.63 -33.72 -6.29
CA GLU A 263 17.04 -32.53 -6.90
C GLU A 263 16.43 -31.68 -5.77
N VAL A 264 16.84 -30.43 -5.72
CA VAL A 264 16.35 -29.41 -4.80
C VAL A 264 14.91 -29.08 -5.21
N GLU A 265 13.92 -29.55 -4.46
CA GLU A 265 12.52 -29.15 -4.66
C GLU A 265 12.37 -27.65 -4.37
N THR A 266 12.04 -26.91 -5.42
CA THR A 266 11.64 -25.51 -5.41
C THR A 266 10.26 -25.41 -4.75
N ALA A 267 10.20 -24.85 -3.53
CA ALA A 267 9.00 -24.75 -2.71
C ALA A 267 7.89 -23.79 -3.23
N ASP A 268 7.82 -23.53 -4.54
CA ASP A 268 6.85 -22.61 -5.16
C ASP A 268 6.14 -23.21 -6.40
N GLU A 269 6.53 -24.41 -6.85
CA GLU A 269 5.85 -25.10 -7.96
C GLU A 269 4.64 -25.91 -7.46
N PRO A 270 3.47 -25.84 -8.15
CA PRO A 270 2.30 -26.61 -7.75
C PRO A 270 2.54 -28.12 -7.90
N THR A 271 2.10 -28.87 -6.91
CA THR A 271 2.13 -30.34 -6.92
C THR A 271 1.17 -30.90 -7.99
N LYS A 272 1.43 -32.15 -8.41
CA LYS A 272 0.56 -32.88 -9.36
C LYS A 272 -0.88 -33.03 -8.83
N GLU A 273 -1.04 -33.09 -7.51
CA GLU A 273 -2.35 -33.23 -6.86
C GLU A 273 -3.16 -31.93 -6.94
N GLN A 274 -2.52 -30.78 -6.69
CA GLN A 274 -3.12 -29.46 -6.85
C GLN A 274 -3.59 -29.22 -8.29
N PHE A 275 -2.75 -29.55 -9.27
CA PHE A 275 -3.17 -29.46 -10.67
C PHE A 275 -4.28 -30.43 -11.04
N LYS A 276 -4.29 -31.65 -10.47
CA LYS A 276 -5.38 -32.60 -10.70
C LYS A 276 -6.70 -32.05 -10.17
N ARG A 277 -6.72 -31.54 -8.93
CA ARG A 277 -7.88 -30.92 -8.29
C ARG A 277 -8.43 -29.75 -9.14
N LEU A 278 -7.57 -28.83 -9.56
CA LEU A 278 -7.97 -27.69 -10.39
C LEU A 278 -8.51 -28.14 -11.75
N ASN A 279 -7.87 -29.13 -12.38
CA ASN A 279 -8.33 -29.67 -13.66
C ASN A 279 -9.72 -30.32 -13.57
N ASP A 280 -10.01 -31.04 -12.49
CA ASP A 280 -11.30 -31.68 -12.28
C ASP A 280 -12.42 -30.63 -12.12
N LEU A 281 -12.11 -29.50 -11.46
CA LEU A 281 -13.04 -28.36 -11.32
C LEU A 281 -13.26 -27.62 -12.63
N PHE A 282 -12.23 -27.44 -13.46
CA PHE A 282 -12.41 -26.88 -14.80
C PHE A 282 -13.30 -27.77 -15.67
N VAL A 283 -13.15 -29.09 -15.60
CA VAL A 283 -14.01 -30.03 -16.33
C VAL A 283 -15.44 -29.96 -15.82
N ALA A 284 -15.65 -29.85 -14.49
CA ALA A 284 -16.98 -29.66 -13.90
C ALA A 284 -17.63 -28.33 -14.35
N ALA A 285 -16.84 -27.30 -14.60
CA ALA A 285 -17.29 -26.02 -15.13
C ALA A 285 -17.51 -26.00 -16.66
N GLY A 286 -17.38 -27.15 -17.34
CA GLY A 286 -17.58 -27.25 -18.80
C GLY A 286 -16.34 -26.90 -19.65
N LEU A 287 -15.17 -26.66 -19.04
CA LEU A 287 -13.93 -26.38 -19.74
C LEU A 287 -13.08 -27.64 -19.91
N THR A 288 -13.01 -28.16 -21.13
CA THR A 288 -12.20 -29.35 -21.45
C THR A 288 -10.71 -29.03 -21.41
N LYS A 289 -9.85 -30.06 -21.46
CA LYS A 289 -8.39 -29.87 -21.47
C LYS A 289 -7.90 -29.10 -22.71
N ASP A 290 -8.68 -29.11 -23.78
CA ASP A 290 -8.37 -28.44 -25.04
C ASP A 290 -8.77 -26.94 -25.01
N ASP A 291 -9.62 -26.53 -24.07
CA ASP A 291 -10.07 -25.14 -23.86
C ASP A 291 -9.03 -24.29 -23.10
N LYS A 292 -7.80 -24.28 -23.62
CA LYS A 292 -6.66 -23.57 -23.01
C LYS A 292 -6.94 -22.08 -22.81
N ASN A 293 -7.65 -21.45 -23.75
CA ASN A 293 -7.95 -20.02 -23.67
C ASN A 293 -8.98 -19.72 -22.57
N GLY A 294 -10.07 -20.49 -22.48
CA GLY A 294 -11.08 -20.33 -21.44
C GLY A 294 -10.52 -20.54 -20.03
N ARG A 295 -9.69 -21.58 -19.84
CA ARG A 295 -8.99 -21.83 -18.57
C ARG A 295 -8.05 -20.68 -18.18
N ARG A 296 -7.36 -20.09 -19.15
CA ARG A 296 -6.47 -18.94 -18.93
C ARG A 296 -7.24 -17.68 -18.53
N ILE A 297 -8.38 -17.42 -19.17
CA ILE A 297 -9.26 -16.29 -18.85
C ILE A 297 -9.79 -16.42 -17.42
N VAL A 298 -10.32 -17.59 -17.06
CA VAL A 298 -10.83 -17.84 -15.70
C VAL A 298 -9.72 -17.71 -14.66
N ALA A 299 -8.53 -18.27 -14.92
CA ALA A 299 -7.39 -18.13 -14.01
C ALA A 299 -6.92 -16.68 -13.84
N ALA A 300 -7.00 -15.86 -14.90
CA ALA A 300 -6.63 -14.45 -14.85
C ALA A 300 -7.68 -13.60 -14.08
N GLN A 301 -8.97 -13.87 -14.27
CA GLN A 301 -10.05 -13.15 -13.57
C GLN A 301 -10.09 -13.47 -12.07
N LEU A 302 -9.78 -14.72 -11.68
CA LEU A 302 -9.74 -15.13 -10.28
C LEU A 302 -8.44 -14.76 -9.58
N VAL A 303 -7.41 -14.32 -10.33
CA VAL A 303 -6.14 -13.80 -9.79
C VAL A 303 -5.74 -12.53 -10.55
N PRO A 304 -6.46 -11.41 -10.36
CA PRO A 304 -6.36 -10.22 -11.23
C PRO A 304 -5.03 -9.46 -11.14
N ASP A 305 -4.25 -9.63 -10.06
CA ASP A 305 -2.95 -8.97 -9.87
C ASP A 305 -1.75 -9.76 -10.43
N ARG A 306 -2.00 -10.84 -11.21
CA ARG A 306 -0.96 -11.71 -11.76
C ARG A 306 -0.62 -11.38 -13.22
N ASP A 307 0.67 -11.53 -13.56
CA ASP A 307 1.12 -11.62 -14.96
C ASP A 307 0.49 -12.85 -15.65
N PRO A 308 -0.36 -12.68 -16.68
CA PRO A 308 -1.04 -13.78 -17.37
C PRO A 308 -0.10 -14.82 -17.98
N ASP A 309 1.14 -14.42 -18.29
CA ASP A 309 2.13 -15.26 -18.98
C ASP A 309 3.13 -15.93 -18.02
N ALA A 310 3.13 -15.57 -16.72
CA ALA A 310 3.92 -16.26 -15.69
C ALA A 310 3.35 -17.65 -15.38
N PRO A 311 4.10 -18.65 -14.90
CA PRO A 311 3.52 -19.90 -14.40
C PRO A 311 2.61 -19.68 -13.17
N LEU A 312 1.67 -20.60 -12.93
CA LEU A 312 0.86 -20.59 -11.70
C LEU A 312 1.71 -21.13 -10.54
N THR A 313 1.76 -20.41 -9.41
CA THR A 313 2.33 -20.89 -8.16
C THR A 313 1.38 -21.85 -7.44
N ALA A 314 1.88 -22.64 -6.49
CA ALA A 314 1.05 -23.55 -5.70
C ALA A 314 -0.14 -22.82 -5.04
N ALA A 315 0.09 -21.63 -4.48
CA ALA A 315 -0.94 -20.80 -3.86
C ALA A 315 -2.02 -20.33 -4.86
N ASN A 316 -1.62 -20.00 -6.10
CA ASN A 316 -2.58 -19.58 -7.12
C ASN A 316 -3.48 -20.76 -7.55
N VAL A 317 -2.91 -21.97 -7.67
CA VAL A 317 -3.67 -23.16 -8.03
C VAL A 317 -4.71 -23.49 -6.96
N ASP A 318 -4.34 -23.40 -5.68
CA ASP A 318 -5.27 -23.63 -4.57
C ASP A 318 -6.36 -22.55 -4.48
N HIS A 319 -5.99 -21.27 -4.63
CA HIS A 319 -6.97 -20.19 -4.60
C HIS A 319 -8.04 -20.34 -5.70
N ILE A 320 -7.62 -20.61 -6.93
CA ILE A 320 -8.54 -20.83 -8.05
C ILE A 320 -9.41 -22.07 -7.79
N ALA A 321 -8.82 -23.16 -7.30
CA ALA A 321 -9.56 -24.38 -6.99
C ALA A 321 -10.60 -24.16 -5.88
N ASP A 322 -10.27 -23.39 -4.83
CA ASP A 322 -11.18 -23.10 -3.73
C ASP A 322 -12.35 -22.22 -4.19
N MET A 323 -12.12 -21.21 -5.04
CA MET A 323 -13.19 -20.39 -5.59
C MET A 323 -14.14 -21.19 -6.50
N LEU A 324 -13.60 -22.03 -7.39
CA LEU A 324 -14.42 -22.90 -8.24
C LEU A 324 -15.17 -23.95 -7.41
N GLN A 325 -14.57 -24.47 -6.34
CA GLN A 325 -15.25 -25.39 -5.42
C GLN A 325 -16.39 -24.68 -4.67
N GLN A 326 -16.19 -23.45 -4.20
CA GLN A 326 -17.25 -22.68 -3.54
C GLN A 326 -18.45 -22.40 -4.46
N LEU A 327 -18.20 -22.16 -5.76
CA LEU A 327 -19.26 -22.03 -6.76
C LEU A 327 -19.96 -23.38 -7.01
N ARG A 328 -19.21 -24.47 -7.06
CA ARG A 328 -19.76 -25.82 -7.22
C ARG A 328 -20.64 -26.23 -6.04
N ASP A 329 -20.24 -25.87 -4.82
CA ASP A 329 -20.99 -26.16 -3.60
C ASP A 329 -22.36 -25.44 -3.58
N GLN A 330 -22.51 -24.36 -4.34
CA GLN A 330 -23.79 -23.66 -4.57
C GLN A 330 -24.65 -24.32 -5.66
N GLY A 331 -24.07 -25.21 -6.47
CA GLY A 331 -24.72 -26.01 -7.50
C GLY A 331 -23.88 -26.11 -8.77
N ASP A 332 -23.85 -27.29 -9.41
CA ASP A 332 -23.06 -27.51 -10.63
C ASP A 332 -23.47 -26.53 -11.77
N GLN A 333 -24.76 -26.17 -11.88
CA GLN A 333 -25.22 -25.18 -12.87
C GLN A 333 -24.73 -23.77 -12.55
N VAL A 334 -24.61 -23.40 -11.27
CA VAL A 334 -24.10 -22.09 -10.84
C VAL A 334 -22.64 -21.94 -11.21
N LEU A 335 -21.84 -22.99 -11.06
CA LEU A 335 -20.45 -23.03 -11.50
C LEU A 335 -20.34 -22.80 -13.01
N ILE A 336 -21.14 -23.53 -13.82
CA ILE A 336 -21.11 -23.43 -15.27
C ILE A 336 -21.50 -22.03 -15.74
N ASP A 337 -22.65 -21.51 -15.27
CA ASP A 337 -23.17 -20.20 -15.68
C ASP A 337 -22.20 -19.07 -15.31
N THR A 338 -21.58 -19.14 -14.12
CA THR A 338 -20.62 -18.13 -13.66
C THR A 338 -19.34 -18.15 -14.51
N VAL A 339 -18.81 -19.34 -14.83
CA VAL A 339 -17.61 -19.48 -15.66
C VAL A 339 -17.88 -19.04 -17.11
N GLU A 340 -19.06 -19.33 -17.66
CA GLU A 340 -19.48 -18.85 -18.98
C GLU A 340 -19.62 -17.32 -19.01
N SER A 341 -20.15 -16.71 -17.94
CA SER A 341 -20.23 -15.25 -17.79
C SER A 341 -18.83 -14.62 -17.77
N LEU A 342 -17.89 -15.17 -16.99
CA LEU A 342 -16.52 -14.66 -16.90
C LEU A 342 -15.79 -14.67 -18.25
N ILE A 343 -16.03 -15.70 -19.07
CA ILE A 343 -15.45 -15.81 -20.41
C ILE A 343 -16.10 -14.80 -21.36
N THR A 344 -17.43 -14.67 -21.30
CA THR A 344 -18.19 -13.75 -22.16
C THR A 344 -17.88 -12.28 -21.85
N GLU A 345 -17.74 -11.92 -20.57
CA GLU A 345 -17.33 -10.57 -20.13
C GLU A 345 -15.93 -10.23 -20.65
N HIS A 346 -14.98 -11.17 -20.57
CA HIS A 346 -13.64 -10.97 -21.11
C HIS A 346 -13.62 -10.80 -22.65
N ASP A 347 -14.45 -11.54 -23.38
CA ASP A 347 -14.52 -11.45 -24.85
C ASP A 347 -15.26 -10.19 -25.34
N THR A 348 -16.13 -9.61 -24.52
CA THR A 348 -16.87 -8.37 -24.85
C THR A 348 -16.14 -7.10 -24.44
N GLU A 349 -15.34 -7.13 -23.38
CA GLU A 349 -14.55 -5.97 -22.92
C GLU A 349 -13.14 -5.90 -23.51
N GLY A 350 -12.67 -6.97 -24.17
CA GLY A 350 -11.27 -7.09 -24.61
C GLY A 350 -10.33 -7.26 -23.40
N PRO A 351 -9.07 -7.71 -23.59
CA PRO A 351 -8.18 -7.98 -22.48
C PRO A 351 -8.02 -6.72 -21.62
N ALA A 352 -8.50 -6.79 -20.38
CA ALA A 352 -8.38 -5.72 -19.40
C ALA A 352 -6.91 -5.30 -19.29
N LYS A 353 -6.64 -4.02 -19.56
CA LYS A 353 -5.31 -3.41 -19.57
C LYS A 353 -4.79 -3.11 -18.17
#